data_AF-A0A7V8BJU3-F1
#
_entry.id   AF-A0A7V8BJU3-F1
#
_cell.length_a   1.000
_cell.length_b   1.000
_cell.length_c   1.000
_cell.angle_alpha   90.00
_cell.angle_beta   90.00
_cell.angle_gamma   90.00
#
_symmetry.space_group_name_H-M   'P 1'
#
loop_
_entity.id
_entity.type
_entity.pdbx_description
1 polymer ?
#
loop_
_entity_poly.entity_id
_entity_poly.type
_entity_poly.pdbx_seq_one_letter_code
_entity_poly.pdbx_strand_id
1 'polypeptide(L)'
;MADAEALLAAGDPAAALKALQQRVREHAADAKLRTFLFQLLAVLGQWPRALDQLKVCGELDPATLAMVNTYSAAVQCERAREAVFAGSATPHVFGPPTDWIAQLAQALQLDAQG
;
A
#
# COMPACT_ATOMS: atom_id res chain seq x y z
N MET A 1 15.05 21.91 -8.37
CA MET A 1 14.26 21.12 -7.38
C MET A 1 14.93 19.76 -7.28
N ALA A 2 15.06 19.22 -6.07
CA ALA A 2 15.62 17.87 -5.90
C ALA A 2 14.68 16.85 -6.55
N ASP A 3 15.27 15.90 -7.27
CA ASP A 3 14.52 14.86 -7.96
C ASP A 3 13.90 13.89 -6.94
N ALA A 4 12.68 13.41 -7.19
CA ALA A 4 11.96 12.57 -6.22
C ALA A 4 12.72 11.25 -5.96
N GLU A 5 13.35 10.71 -7.00
CA GLU A 5 14.24 9.55 -7.00
C GLU A 5 15.47 9.80 -6.11
N ALA A 6 16.08 10.99 -6.18
CA ALA A 6 17.23 11.35 -5.37
C ALA A 6 16.86 11.50 -3.88
N LEU A 7 15.70 12.09 -3.58
CA LEU A 7 15.18 12.19 -2.21
C LEU A 7 14.88 10.81 -1.61
N LEU A 8 14.30 9.92 -2.42
CA LEU A 8 14.06 8.54 -2.00
C LEU A 8 15.38 7.79 -1.76
N ALA A 9 16.36 7.93 -2.64
CA ALA A 9 17.69 7.34 -2.47
C ALA A 9 18.43 7.87 -1.24
N ALA A 10 18.16 9.12 -0.84
CA ALA A 10 18.68 9.73 0.38
C ALA A 10 17.93 9.28 1.65
N GLY A 11 16.91 8.42 1.53
CA GLY A 11 16.14 7.91 2.67
C GLY A 11 15.04 8.85 3.18
N ASP A 12 14.63 9.86 2.39
CA ASP A 12 13.53 10.75 2.74
C ASP A 12 12.30 10.53 1.83
N PRO A 13 11.50 9.47 2.09
CA PRO A 13 10.32 9.16 1.28
C PRO A 13 9.21 10.22 1.43
N ALA A 14 9.19 10.97 2.52
CA ALA A 14 8.20 12.03 2.75
C ALA A 14 8.48 13.25 1.87
N ALA A 15 9.75 13.67 1.77
CA ALA A 15 10.15 14.71 0.84
C ALA A 15 10.01 14.25 -0.61
N ALA A 16 10.38 13.00 -0.92
CA ALA A 16 10.19 12.40 -2.24
C ALA A 16 8.70 12.45 -2.66
N LEU A 17 7.78 12.16 -1.74
CA LEU A 17 6.35 12.21 -2.03
C LEU A 17 5.90 13.61 -2.41
N LYS A 18 6.33 14.64 -1.66
CA LYS A 18 5.99 16.04 -1.96
C LYS A 18 6.51 16.46 -3.34
N ALA A 19 7.77 16.12 -3.65
CA ALA A 19 8.38 16.43 -4.94
C ALA A 19 7.67 15.70 -6.10
N LEU A 20 7.36 14.42 -5.92
CA LEU A 20 6.68 13.60 -6.92
C LEU A 20 5.25 14.08 -7.17
N GLN A 21 4.51 14.46 -6.13
CA GLN A 21 3.16 15.03 -6.29
C GLN A 21 3.17 16.31 -7.11
N GLN A 22 4.20 17.15 -6.97
CA GLN A 22 4.34 18.35 -7.79
C GLN A 22 4.58 17.99 -9.26
N ARG A 23 5.49 17.05 -9.55
CA ARG A 23 5.74 16.55 -10.92
C ARG A 23 4.49 15.92 -11.55
N VAL A 24 3.73 15.14 -10.79
CA VAL A 24 2.46 14.56 -11.26
C VAL A 24 1.41 15.63 -11.59
N ARG A 25 1.37 16.75 -10.86
CA ARG A 25 0.47 17.86 -11.19
C ARG A 25 0.84 18.54 -12.50
N GLU A 26 2.14 18.66 -12.76
CA GLU A 26 2.67 19.24 -14.01
C GLU A 26 2.48 18.29 -15.21
N HIS A 27 2.49 16.98 -14.97
CA HIS A 27 2.39 15.94 -15.99
C HIS A 27 1.31 14.90 -15.65
N ALA A 28 0.06 15.35 -15.53
CA ALA A 28 -1.04 14.54 -14.98
C ALA A 28 -1.34 13.22 -15.74
N ALA A 29 -1.02 13.17 -17.03
CA ALA A 29 -1.22 12.02 -17.92
C ALA A 29 0.00 11.10 -18.05
N ASP A 30 1.08 11.34 -17.31
CA ASP A 30 2.26 10.48 -17.33
C ASP A 30 2.03 9.23 -16.45
N ALA A 31 1.84 8.09 -17.10
CA ALA A 31 1.61 6.80 -16.45
C ALA A 31 2.80 6.33 -15.59
N LYS A 32 4.05 6.69 -15.94
CA LYS A 32 5.25 6.32 -15.16
C LYS A 32 5.29 7.08 -13.84
N LEU A 33 5.00 8.39 -13.87
CA LEU A 33 4.91 9.19 -12.65
C LEU A 33 3.78 8.70 -11.73
N ARG A 34 2.64 8.29 -12.30
CA ARG A 34 1.53 7.71 -11.53
C ARG A 34 1.90 6.36 -10.91
N THR A 35 2.63 5.53 -11.65
CA THR A 35 3.15 4.25 -11.14
C THR A 35 4.11 4.49 -9.97
N PHE A 36 5.04 5.42 -10.11
CA PHE A 36 5.95 5.78 -9.02
C PHE A 36 5.18 6.32 -7.81
N LEU A 37 4.16 7.16 -8.04
CA LEU A 37 3.36 7.74 -6.96
C LEU A 37 2.58 6.65 -6.19
N PHE A 38 1.99 5.68 -6.89
CA PHE A 38 1.37 4.50 -6.27
C PHE A 38 2.38 3.76 -5.39
N GLN A 39 3.55 3.41 -5.93
CA GLN A 39 4.57 2.65 -5.21
C GLN A 39 5.02 3.37 -3.93
N LEU A 40 5.28 4.68 -4.02
CA LEU A 40 5.73 5.47 -2.88
C LEU A 40 4.64 5.61 -1.80
N LEU A 41 3.37 5.75 -2.21
CA LEU A 41 2.24 5.75 -1.26
C LEU A 41 2.11 4.41 -0.53
N ALA A 42 2.34 3.29 -1.24
CA ALA A 42 2.35 1.96 -0.62
C ALA A 42 3.51 1.79 0.37
N VAL A 43 4.72 2.26 0.04
CA VAL A 43 5.86 2.27 0.97
C VAL A 43 5.56 3.08 2.24
N LEU A 44 4.83 4.19 2.10
CA LEU A 44 4.44 5.06 3.21
C LEU A 44 3.18 4.58 3.97
N GLY A 45 2.62 3.42 3.64
CA GLY A 45 1.42 2.88 4.29
C GLY A 45 0.12 3.63 3.98
N GLN A 46 0.10 4.47 2.94
CA GLN A 46 -1.06 5.28 2.59
C GLN A 46 -2.02 4.51 1.67
N TRP A 47 -2.58 3.41 2.17
CA TRP A 47 -3.31 2.41 1.38
C TRP A 47 -4.46 2.96 0.53
N PRO A 48 -5.38 3.80 1.05
CA PRO A 48 -6.48 4.30 0.24
C PRO A 48 -5.98 5.12 -0.96
N ARG A 49 -4.99 5.98 -0.71
CA ARG A 49 -4.38 6.82 -1.75
C ARG A 49 -3.60 5.98 -2.77
N ALA A 50 -2.94 4.92 -2.33
CA ALA A 50 -2.23 4.01 -3.20
C ALA A 50 -3.20 3.29 -4.16
N LEU A 51 -4.34 2.81 -3.67
CA LEU A 51 -5.40 2.20 -4.49
C LEU A 51 -5.97 3.19 -5.52
N ASP A 52 -6.20 4.44 -5.13
CA ASP A 52 -6.68 5.47 -6.06
C ASP A 52 -5.69 5.71 -7.20
N GLN A 53 -4.38 5.81 -6.90
CA GLN A 53 -3.37 5.97 -7.94
C GLN A 53 -3.23 4.73 -8.83
N LEU A 54 -3.41 3.53 -8.26
CA LEU A 54 -3.35 2.29 -9.01
C LEU A 54 -4.50 2.21 -10.04
N LYS A 55 -5.70 2.65 -9.67
CA LYS A 55 -6.82 2.80 -10.61
C LYS A 55 -6.48 3.76 -11.75
N VAL A 56 -5.91 4.93 -11.43
CA VAL A 56 -5.48 5.92 -12.44
C VAL A 56 -4.41 5.34 -13.38
N CYS A 57 -3.48 4.51 -12.88
CA CYS A 57 -2.49 3.85 -13.74
C CYS A 57 -3.18 2.99 -14.83
N GLY A 58 -4.17 2.19 -14.42
CA GLY A 58 -4.93 1.33 -15.35
C GLY A 58 -5.76 2.10 -16.36
N GLU A 59 -6.22 3.31 -16.02
CA GLU A 59 -6.94 4.20 -16.92
C GLU A 59 -6.00 4.88 -17.94
N LEU A 60 -4.75 5.18 -17.56
CA LEU A 60 -3.79 5.89 -18.42
C LEU A 60 -3.03 4.97 -19.39
N ASP A 61 -2.69 3.76 -18.96
CA ASP A 61 -1.90 2.83 -19.76
C ASP A 61 -2.38 1.39 -19.56
N PRO A 62 -3.00 0.77 -20.59
CA PRO A 62 -3.43 -0.63 -20.55
C PRO A 62 -2.32 -1.63 -20.23
N ALA A 63 -1.04 -1.30 -20.50
CA ALA A 63 0.09 -2.17 -20.15
C ALA A 63 0.23 -2.33 -18.62
N THR A 64 -0.34 -1.43 -17.83
CA THR A 64 -0.31 -1.49 -16.36
C THR A 64 -1.38 -2.38 -15.76
N LEU A 65 -2.35 -2.90 -16.53
CA LEU A 65 -3.50 -3.65 -15.99
C LEU A 65 -3.09 -4.87 -15.14
N ALA A 66 -2.04 -5.59 -15.54
CA ALA A 66 -1.53 -6.71 -14.76
C ALA A 66 -1.00 -6.26 -13.38
N MET A 67 -0.33 -5.11 -13.33
CA MET A 67 0.11 -4.47 -12.08
C MET A 67 -1.10 -4.06 -11.24
N VAL A 68 -2.09 -3.40 -11.85
CA VAL A 68 -3.29 -2.94 -11.14
C VAL A 68 -4.03 -4.09 -10.47
N ASN A 69 -4.27 -5.18 -11.19
CA ASN A 69 -4.98 -6.34 -10.66
C ASN A 69 -4.22 -7.00 -9.50
N THR A 70 -2.90 -7.18 -9.66
CA THR A 70 -2.08 -7.85 -8.65
C THR A 70 -1.94 -7.02 -7.38
N TYR A 71 -1.58 -5.74 -7.51
CA TYR A 71 -1.31 -4.89 -6.36
C TYR A 71 -2.58 -4.37 -5.68
N SER A 72 -3.73 -4.31 -6.36
CA SER A 72 -5.00 -3.98 -5.69
C SER A 72 -5.33 -4.98 -4.60
N ALA A 73 -5.19 -6.27 -4.90
CA ALA A 73 -5.40 -7.34 -3.92
C ALA A 73 -4.36 -7.27 -2.81
N ALA A 74 -3.07 -7.09 -3.15
CA ALA A 74 -2.00 -6.99 -2.16
C ALA A 74 -2.23 -5.84 -1.16
N VAL A 75 -2.56 -4.64 -1.64
CA VAL A 75 -2.82 -3.47 -0.77
C VAL A 75 -4.05 -3.69 0.12
N GLN A 76 -5.08 -4.39 -0.38
CA GLN A 76 -6.23 -4.76 0.45
C GLN A 76 -5.84 -5.76 1.56
N CYS A 77 -4.95 -6.71 1.27
CA CYS A 77 -4.43 -7.65 2.26
C CYS A 77 -3.62 -6.93 3.36
N GLU A 78 -2.91 -5.85 3.05
CA GLU A 78 -2.20 -5.05 4.05
C GLU A 78 -3.17 -4.41 5.06
N ARG A 79 -4.30 -3.88 4.60
CA ARG A 79 -5.37 -3.37 5.49
C ARG A 79 -5.96 -4.47 6.37
N ALA A 80 -6.16 -5.67 5.82
CA ALA A 80 -6.62 -6.81 6.59
C ALA A 80 -5.59 -7.21 7.66
N ARG A 81 -4.30 -7.16 7.30
CA ARG A 81 -3.18 -7.44 8.22
C ARG A 81 -3.15 -6.43 9.38
N GLU A 82 -3.32 -5.14 9.11
CA GLU A 82 -3.46 -4.12 10.15
C GLU A 82 -4.63 -4.40 11.11
N ALA A 83 -5.79 -4.78 10.57
CA ALA A 83 -6.96 -5.11 11.38
C ALA A 83 -6.73 -6.35 12.28
N VAL A 84 -6.01 -7.36 11.77
CA VAL A 84 -5.62 -8.55 12.54
C VAL A 84 -4.71 -8.18 13.69
N PHE A 85 -3.65 -7.42 13.42
CA PHE A 85 -2.71 -7.02 14.47
C PHE A 85 -3.32 -6.03 15.47
N ALA A 86 -4.33 -5.26 15.07
CA ALA A 86 -5.11 -4.42 15.97
C ALA A 86 -6.14 -5.23 16.80
N GLY A 87 -6.19 -6.56 16.69
CA GLY A 87 -7.15 -7.40 17.41
C GLY A 87 -8.61 -7.24 16.97
N SER A 88 -8.85 -6.52 15.87
CA SER A 88 -10.20 -6.23 15.36
C SER A 88 -10.69 -7.22 14.30
N ALA A 89 -9.79 -8.09 13.81
CA ALA A 89 -10.08 -9.16 12.88
C ALA A 89 -9.24 -10.40 13.21
N THR A 90 -9.64 -11.56 12.67
CA THR A 90 -8.85 -12.80 12.76
C THR A 90 -8.16 -13.10 11.42
N PRO A 91 -6.94 -13.65 11.43
CA PRO A 91 -6.26 -13.99 10.18
C PRO A 91 -6.97 -15.14 9.48
N HIS A 92 -7.02 -15.09 8.16
CA HIS A 92 -7.40 -16.25 7.38
C HIS A 92 -6.28 -17.29 7.42
N VAL A 93 -6.63 -18.55 7.74
CA VAL A 93 -5.69 -19.67 7.77
C VAL A 93 -6.05 -20.66 6.68
N PHE A 94 -5.07 -21.05 5.88
CA PHE A 94 -5.26 -22.11 4.88
C PHE A 94 -5.29 -23.47 5.59
N GLY A 95 -6.41 -24.19 5.44
CA GLY A 95 -6.65 -25.44 6.16
C GLY A 95 -7.17 -25.22 7.59
N PRO A 96 -7.30 -26.28 8.40
CA PRO A 96 -7.71 -26.14 9.79
C PRO A 96 -6.64 -25.37 10.58
N PRO A 97 -7.00 -24.33 11.35
CA PRO A 97 -6.04 -23.62 12.18
C PRO A 97 -5.47 -24.56 13.23
N THR A 98 -4.15 -24.63 13.32
CA THR A 98 -3.47 -25.28 14.44
C THR A 98 -3.71 -24.47 15.71
N ASP A 99 -3.86 -25.16 16.85
CA ASP A 99 -4.25 -24.54 18.13
C ASP A 99 -3.43 -23.29 18.50
N TRP A 100 -2.11 -23.32 18.27
CA TRP A 100 -1.24 -22.18 18.60
C TRP A 100 -1.55 -20.90 17.79
N ILE A 101 -2.06 -21.03 16.56
CA ILE A 101 -2.47 -19.89 15.72
C ILE A 101 -3.76 -19.28 16.28
N ALA A 102 -4.71 -20.13 16.69
CA ALA A 102 -5.95 -19.68 17.31
C ALA A 102 -5.67 -18.93 18.61
N GLN A 103 -4.76 -19.45 19.44
CA GLN A 103 -4.31 -18.80 20.68
C GLN A 103 -3.63 -17.45 20.42
N LEU A 104 -2.77 -17.35 19.39
CA LEU A 104 -2.12 -16.09 19.04
C LEU A 104 -3.14 -15.04 18.56
N ALA A 105 -4.10 -15.44 17.72
CA ALA A 105 -5.17 -14.55 17.30
C ALA A 105 -6.03 -14.07 18.48
N GLN A 106 -6.34 -14.97 19.43
CA GLN A 106 -7.07 -14.62 20.64
C GLN A 106 -6.25 -13.67 21.55
N ALA A 107 -4.94 -13.85 21.64
CA ALA A 107 -4.07 -12.96 22.41
C ALA A 107 -4.10 -11.53 21.86
N LEU A 108 -4.06 -11.34 20.54
CA LEU A 108 -4.20 -10.01 19.92
C LEU A 108 -5.56 -9.37 20.22
N GLN A 109 -6.63 -10.16 20.25
CA GLN A 109 -7.98 -9.67 20.60
C GLN A 109 -8.09 -9.23 22.06
N LEU A 110 -7.48 -9.98 22.98
CA LEU A 110 -7.46 -9.66 24.41
C LEU A 110 -6.59 -8.44 24.68
N ASP A 111 -5.40 -8.35 24.06
CA ASP A 111 -4.51 -7.19 24.19
C ASP A 111 -5.20 -5.89 23.75
N ALA A 112 -6.00 -5.95 22.67
CA ALA A 112 -6.80 -4.81 22.21
C ALA A 112 -7.91 -4.36 23.19
N GLN A 113 -8.27 -5.19 24.19
CA GLN A 113 -9.31 -4.91 25.18
C GLN A 113 -8.75 -4.34 26.51
N GLY A 114 -7.43 -4.38 26.71
CA GLY A 114 -6.73 -3.94 27.94
C GLY A 114 -6.70 -5.00 29.03
#